data_AF-A0A347U6I5-F1
#
_entry.id   AF-A0A347U6I5-F1
#
_cell.length_a   1.000
_cell.length_b   1.000
_cell.length_c   1.000
_cell.angle_alpha   90.00
_cell.angle_beta   90.00
_cell.angle_gamma   90.00
#
_symmetry.space_group_name_H-M   'P 1'
#
loop_
_entity.id
_entity.type
_entity.pdbx_description
1 polymer ?
#
loop_
_entity_poly.entity_id
_entity_poly.type
_entity_poly.pdbx_seq_one_letter_code
_entity_poly.pdbx_strand_id
1 'polypeptide(L)'
;MGKYQITYNTNGKTLYSELHADNYQNIVDVFYELFSGELLEIREILHEDKAIKEDDNNYIHSANIKVISSSKNYGYSFKIPKLKKTISEEDLKNMIFSYVKIDSLKPDSLKITTNYKL
;
A
#
# COMPACT_ATOMS: atom_id res chain seq x y z
N MET A 1 9.86 0.71 30.50
CA MET A 1 10.00 1.30 29.15
C MET A 1 8.65 1.53 28.48
N GLY A 2 8.19 2.79 28.46
CA GLY A 2 7.04 3.24 27.68
C GLY A 2 7.44 3.61 26.25
N LYS A 3 6.46 3.65 25.33
CA LYS A 3 6.63 4.13 23.96
C LYS A 3 6.18 5.59 23.89
N TYR A 4 7.01 6.46 23.34
CA TYR A 4 6.75 7.89 23.24
C TYR A 4 6.83 8.34 21.78
N GLN A 5 5.95 9.25 21.39
CA GLN A 5 6.05 9.98 20.13
C GLN A 5 6.48 11.42 20.40
N ILE A 6 7.57 11.83 19.78
CA ILE A 6 8.02 13.22 19.73
C ILE A 6 7.53 13.84 18.43
N THR A 7 6.88 14.99 18.51
CA THR A 7 6.54 15.84 17.36
C THR A 7 7.36 17.12 17.43
N TYR A 8 8.03 17.47 16.34
CA TYR A 8 8.94 18.62 16.30
C TYR A 8 8.93 19.32 14.93
N ASN A 9 9.27 20.60 14.91
CA ASN A 9 9.46 21.36 13.69
C ASN A 9 10.95 21.48 13.36
N THR A 10 11.32 21.14 12.13
CA THR A 10 12.65 21.45 11.61
C THR A 10 12.51 22.05 10.21
N ASN A 11 13.14 23.21 9.99
CA ASN A 11 13.10 23.93 8.70
C ASN A 11 11.68 24.12 8.13
N GLY A 12 10.71 24.44 8.99
CA GLY A 12 9.32 24.67 8.59
C GLY A 12 8.51 23.40 8.31
N LYS A 13 9.06 22.22 8.57
CA LYS A 13 8.37 20.93 8.42
C LYS A 13 8.12 20.30 9.78
N THR A 14 6.88 19.88 10.00
CA THR A 14 6.50 19.08 11.17
C THR A 14 6.83 17.61 10.90
N LEU A 15 7.65 17.02 11.77
CA LEU A 15 8.05 15.63 11.75
C LEU A 15 7.64 14.95 13.06
N TYR A 16 7.59 13.62 13.04
CA TYR A 16 7.41 12.82 14.24
C TYR A 16 8.48 11.72 14.31
N SER A 17 8.82 11.31 15.53
CA SER A 17 9.73 10.19 15.79
C SER A 17 9.25 9.42 17.02
N GLU A 18 9.29 8.10 16.93
CA GLU A 18 8.88 7.21 18.02
C GLU A 18 10.12 6.65 18.72
N LEU A 19 10.13 6.70 20.05
CA LEU A 19 11.24 6.25 20.89
C LEU A 19 10.71 5.47 22.09
N HIS A 20 11.56 4.62 22.66
CA HIS A 20 11.28 3.92 23.89
C HIS A 20 12.15 4.48 25.02
N ALA A 21 11.54 4.79 26.17
CA ALA A 21 12.27 5.25 27.35
C ALA A 21 11.56 4.84 28.64
N ASP A 22 12.31 4.83 29.74
CA ASP A 22 11.76 4.50 31.05
C ASP A 22 10.98 5.63 31.71
N ASN A 23 11.23 6.87 31.28
CA ASN A 23 10.50 8.04 31.77
C ASN A 23 10.51 9.16 30.71
N TYR A 24 9.63 10.13 30.91
CA TYR A 24 9.47 11.31 30.07
C TYR A 24 10.75 12.16 29.96
N GLN A 25 11.49 12.34 31.07
CA GLN A 25 12.67 13.20 31.10
C GLN A 25 13.76 12.71 30.15
N ASN A 26 13.99 11.40 30.08
CA ASN A 26 14.95 10.81 29.15
C ASN A 26 14.62 11.14 27.68
N ILE A 27 13.33 11.24 27.32
CA ILE A 27 12.90 11.60 25.96
C ILE A 27 13.20 13.07 25.66
N VAL A 28 12.98 13.95 26.64
CA VAL A 28 13.31 15.38 26.54
C VAL A 28 14.80 15.58 26.33
N ASP A 29 15.62 14.89 27.13
CA ASP A 29 17.08 14.99 27.06
C ASP A 29 17.59 14.50 25.68
N VAL A 30 17.09 13.34 25.22
CA VAL A 30 17.41 12.80 23.88
C VAL A 30 16.98 13.74 22.76
N PHE A 31 15.84 14.42 22.91
CA PHE A 31 15.39 15.40 21.92
C PHE A 31 16.43 16.52 21.77
N TYR A 32 16.83 17.15 22.88
CA TYR A 32 17.77 18.26 22.85
C TYR A 32 19.20 17.84 22.48
N GLU A 33 19.58 16.59 22.70
CA GLU A 33 20.89 16.07 22.32
C GLU A 33 20.98 15.74 20.82
N LEU A 34 19.94 15.13 20.25
CA LEU A 34 20.01 14.52 18.91
C LEU A 34 19.23 15.27 17.83
N PHE A 35 18.21 16.04 18.19
CA PHE A 35 17.32 16.68 17.22
C PHE A 35 17.61 18.17 17.12
N SER A 36 17.82 18.63 15.88
CA SER A 36 17.88 20.06 15.56
C SER A 36 16.49 20.54 15.14
N GLY A 37 15.73 21.07 16.09
CA GLY A 37 14.37 21.57 15.83
C GLY A 37 13.67 22.15 17.06
N GLU A 38 12.48 22.69 16.83
CA GLU A 38 11.57 23.13 17.89
C GLU A 38 10.71 21.95 18.35
N LEU A 39 10.78 21.62 19.64
CA LEU A 39 9.90 20.63 20.24
C LEU A 39 8.47 21.17 20.28
N LEU A 40 7.54 20.47 19.62
CA LEU A 40 6.13 20.84 19.66
C LEU A 40 5.38 20.02 20.70
N GLU A 41 5.64 18.72 20.78
CA GLU A 41 4.88 17.82 21.64
C GLU A 41 5.63 16.52 21.93
N ILE A 42 5.42 15.98 23.13
CA ILE A 42 5.78 14.60 23.48
C ILE A 42 4.53 13.92 24.04
N ARG A 43 4.13 12.78 23.47
CA ARG A 43 3.02 11.95 23.96
C ARG A 43 3.51 10.56 24.33
N GLU A 44 3.04 10.03 25.46
CA GLU A 44 3.17 8.62 25.77
C GLU A 44 2.06 7.82 25.07
N ILE A 45 2.44 6.75 24.37
CA ILE A 45 1.54 5.83 23.71
C ILE A 45 1.19 4.73 24.72
N LEU A 46 0.06 4.90 25.40
CA LEU A 46 -0.43 3.97 26.42
C LEU A 46 -1.08 2.70 25.83
N HIS A 47 -1.57 2.80 24.60
CA HIS A 47 -2.20 1.69 23.90
C HIS A 47 -1.84 1.74 22.42
N GLU A 48 -1.20 0.68 21.93
CA GLU A 48 -0.96 0.47 20.52
C GLU A 48 -1.97 -0.57 20.03
N ASP A 49 -2.91 -0.13 19.21
CA ASP A 49 -3.98 -0.98 18.70
C ASP A 49 -3.40 -1.92 17.62
N LYS A 50 -2.85 -3.05 18.06
CA LYS A 50 -2.23 -4.08 17.20
C LYS A 50 -3.23 -4.73 16.23
N ALA A 51 -4.51 -4.37 16.30
CA ALA A 51 -5.55 -4.83 15.38
C ALA A 51 -5.43 -4.17 13.99
N ILE A 52 -4.73 -3.04 13.86
CA ILE A 52 -4.39 -2.46 12.56
C ILE A 52 -3.25 -3.31 11.98
N LYS A 53 -3.60 -4.28 11.13
CA LYS A 53 -2.62 -4.98 10.31
C LYS A 53 -1.84 -3.95 9.50
N GLU A 54 -0.53 -3.90 9.69
CA GLU A 54 0.36 -3.18 8.78
C GLU A 54 0.08 -3.64 7.34
N ASP A 55 -0.12 -2.68 6.44
CA ASP A 55 -0.27 -2.97 5.01
C ASP A 55 1.07 -3.49 4.48
N ASP A 56 1.12 -4.77 4.13
CA ASP A 56 2.32 -5.44 3.61
C ASP A 56 2.73 -4.93 2.22
N ASN A 57 1.94 -4.01 1.62
CA ASN A 57 2.14 -3.47 0.28
C ASN A 57 2.37 -4.58 -0.77
N ASN A 58 1.79 -5.77 -0.53
CA ASN A 58 2.00 -6.95 -1.35
C ASN A 58 1.06 -6.98 -2.56
N TYR A 59 0.92 -5.85 -3.24
CA TYR A 59 0.06 -5.70 -4.41
C TYR A 59 0.69 -4.86 -5.53
N ILE A 60 0.35 -5.21 -6.76
CA ILE A 60 0.54 -4.40 -7.97
C ILE A 60 -0.59 -3.36 -7.98
N HIS A 61 -0.24 -2.08 -8.19
CA HIS A 61 -1.22 -0.98 -8.16
C HIS A 61 -2.39 -1.19 -9.14
N SER A 62 -2.13 -1.73 -10.33
CA SER A 62 -3.18 -2.12 -11.26
C SER A 62 -2.69 -2.97 -12.43
N ALA A 63 -3.58 -3.80 -12.96
CA ALA A 63 -3.43 -4.44 -14.27
C ALA A 63 -4.49 -3.93 -15.25
N ASN A 64 -4.08 -3.69 -16.49
CA ASN A 64 -5.01 -3.42 -17.60
C ASN A 64 -5.23 -4.73 -18.36
N ILE A 65 -6.49 -5.09 -18.54
CA ILE A 65 -6.89 -6.29 -19.27
C ILE A 65 -7.61 -5.88 -20.52
N LYS A 66 -7.14 -6.39 -21.66
CA LYS A 66 -7.80 -6.27 -22.94
C LYS A 66 -8.37 -7.62 -23.33
N VAL A 67 -9.69 -7.65 -23.48
CA VAL A 67 -10.46 -8.79 -23.95
C VAL A 67 -10.67 -8.61 -25.45
N ILE A 68 -10.35 -9.63 -26.24
CA ILE A 68 -10.49 -9.58 -27.71
C ILE A 68 -11.41 -10.71 -28.14
N SER A 69 -12.45 -10.35 -28.89
CA SER A 69 -13.30 -11.29 -29.61
C SER A 69 -13.04 -11.14 -31.11
N SER A 70 -12.40 -12.14 -31.69
CA SER A 70 -12.13 -12.23 -33.13
C SER A 70 -13.44 -12.46 -33.90
N SER A 71 -14.38 -13.19 -33.29
CA SER A 71 -15.71 -13.45 -33.85
C SER A 71 -16.61 -12.21 -33.98
N LYS A 72 -16.40 -11.20 -33.14
CA LYS A 72 -17.21 -9.96 -33.12
C LYS A 72 -16.45 -8.70 -33.54
N ASN A 73 -15.15 -8.80 -33.87
CA ASN A 73 -14.26 -7.65 -34.10
C ASN A 73 -14.37 -6.59 -32.98
N TYR A 74 -14.61 -7.03 -31.74
CA TYR A 74 -14.84 -6.17 -30.58
C TYR A 74 -13.74 -6.39 -29.54
N GLY A 75 -13.25 -5.28 -29.00
CA GLY A 75 -12.25 -5.27 -27.93
C GLY A 75 -12.74 -4.45 -26.74
N TYR A 76 -12.84 -5.08 -25.57
CA TYR A 76 -13.18 -4.40 -24.31
C TYR A 76 -11.94 -4.32 -23.42
N SER A 77 -11.67 -3.16 -22.85
CA SER A 77 -10.53 -2.97 -21.93
C SER A 77 -11.04 -2.50 -20.57
N PHE A 78 -10.54 -3.11 -19.51
CA PHE A 78 -10.85 -2.70 -18.14
C PHE A 78 -9.64 -2.81 -17.23
N LYS A 79 -9.68 -2.08 -16.11
CA LYS A 79 -8.61 -2.00 -15.13
C LYS A 79 -9.02 -2.74 -13.86
N ILE A 80 -8.15 -3.63 -13.38
CA ILE A 80 -8.27 -4.22 -12.04
C ILE A 80 -7.31 -3.48 -11.11
N PRO A 81 -7.81 -2.78 -10.07
CA PRO A 81 -6.96 -2.16 -9.07
C PRO A 81 -6.44 -3.20 -8.06
N LYS A 82 -5.23 -2.96 -7.53
CA LYS A 82 -4.65 -3.68 -6.37
C LYS A 82 -4.70 -5.21 -6.46
N LEU A 83 -3.89 -5.78 -7.36
CA LEU A 83 -3.72 -7.23 -7.49
C LEU A 83 -2.61 -7.73 -6.56
N LYS A 84 -2.86 -8.77 -5.76
CA LYS A 84 -1.79 -9.37 -4.94
C LYS A 84 -0.61 -9.79 -5.82
N LYS A 85 0.64 -9.50 -5.43
CA LYS A 85 1.83 -9.88 -6.22
C LYS A 85 1.99 -11.40 -6.34
N THR A 86 1.38 -12.16 -5.44
CA THR A 86 1.43 -13.63 -5.42
C THR A 86 0.56 -14.28 -6.50
N ILE A 87 -0.35 -13.55 -7.15
CA ILE A 87 -1.17 -14.12 -8.22
C ILE A 87 -0.34 -14.24 -9.50
N SER A 88 -0.28 -15.46 -10.06
CA SER A 88 0.40 -15.65 -11.34
C SER A 88 -0.43 -15.04 -12.48
N GLU A 89 0.22 -14.69 -13.59
CA GLU A 89 -0.49 -14.23 -14.80
C GLU A 89 -1.48 -15.29 -15.32
N GLU A 90 -1.13 -16.58 -15.18
CA GLU A 90 -1.96 -17.71 -15.59
C GLU A 90 -3.23 -17.83 -14.72
N ASP A 91 -3.09 -17.75 -13.40
CA ASP A 91 -4.25 -17.75 -12.48
C ASP A 91 -5.17 -16.56 -12.74
N LEU A 92 -4.59 -15.39 -12.99
CA LEU A 92 -5.34 -14.19 -13.34
C LEU A 92 -6.08 -14.36 -14.67
N LYS A 93 -5.44 -14.91 -15.71
CA LYS A 93 -6.09 -15.23 -17.00
C LYS A 93 -7.26 -16.18 -16.80
N ASN A 94 -7.06 -17.28 -16.07
CA ASN A 94 -8.09 -18.29 -15.83
C ASN A 94 -9.28 -17.72 -15.07
N MET A 95 -9.04 -16.86 -14.07
CA MET A 95 -10.09 -16.14 -13.36
C MET A 95 -10.86 -15.18 -14.28
N ILE A 96 -10.19 -14.45 -15.15
CA ILE A 96 -10.88 -13.54 -16.08
C ILE A 96 -11.70 -14.35 -17.10
N PHE A 97 -11.14 -15.43 -17.67
CA PHE A 97 -11.82 -16.29 -18.63
C PHE A 97 -13.05 -17.01 -18.06
N SER A 98 -13.07 -17.28 -16.75
CA SER A 98 -14.21 -17.95 -16.11
C SER A 98 -15.41 -17.01 -15.92
N TYR A 99 -15.17 -15.71 -15.71
CA TYR A 99 -16.23 -14.75 -15.38
C TYR A 99 -16.59 -13.78 -16.50
N VAL A 100 -15.66 -13.43 -17.41
CA VAL A 100 -15.93 -12.48 -18.49
C VAL A 100 -16.64 -13.17 -19.65
N LYS A 101 -17.76 -12.56 -20.08
CA LYS A 101 -18.49 -12.92 -21.30
C LYS A 101 -18.67 -11.69 -22.17
N ILE A 102 -18.58 -11.86 -23.49
CA ILE A 102 -18.95 -10.86 -24.50
C ILE A 102 -20.18 -11.41 -25.22
N ASP A 103 -21.31 -10.70 -25.15
CA ASP A 103 -22.59 -11.17 -25.73
C ASP A 103 -22.94 -12.62 -25.34
N SER A 104 -22.73 -12.97 -24.07
CA SER A 104 -22.93 -14.33 -23.51
C SER A 104 -21.94 -15.41 -23.99
N LEU A 105 -20.99 -15.07 -24.87
CA LEU A 105 -19.93 -15.95 -25.34
C LEU A 105 -18.63 -15.74 -24.56
N LYS A 106 -17.82 -16.80 -24.46
CA LYS A 106 -16.46 -16.68 -23.90
C LYS A 106 -15.57 -15.92 -24.89
N PRO A 107 -14.66 -15.06 -24.41
CA PRO A 107 -13.70 -14.40 -25.27
C PRO A 107 -12.71 -15.39 -25.89
N ASP A 108 -12.19 -15.07 -27.08
CA ASP A 108 -11.26 -15.94 -27.81
C ASP A 108 -9.83 -15.82 -27.26
N SER A 109 -9.46 -14.63 -26.77
CA SER A 109 -8.15 -14.38 -26.18
C SER A 109 -8.17 -13.23 -25.17
N LEU A 110 -7.22 -13.26 -24.23
CA LEU A 110 -6.96 -12.21 -23.25
C LEU A 110 -5.53 -11.72 -23.39
N LYS A 111 -5.34 -10.40 -23.37
CA LYS A 111 -4.03 -9.77 -23.20
C LYS A 111 -4.03 -9.01 -21.89
N ILE A 112 -3.11 -9.38 -21.01
CA ILE A 112 -2.88 -8.68 -19.74
C ILE A 112 -1.63 -7.83 -19.88
N THR A 113 -1.74 -6.56 -19.52
CA THR A 113 -0.61 -5.63 -19.47
C THR A 113 -0.56 -5.01 -18.08
N THR A 114 0.52 -5.28 -17.36
CA THR A 114 0.83 -4.59 -16.11
C THR A 114 1.68 -3.36 -16.44
N ASN A 115 1.37 -2.22 -15.82
CA ASN A 115 2.22 -1.03 -15.94
C ASN A 115 3.51 -1.13 -15.09
N TYR A 116 3.75 -2.30 -14.49
CA TYR A 116 4.94 -2.61 -13.70
C TYR A 116 5.69 -3.75 -14.40
N LYS A 117 7.00 -3.55 -14.61
CA LYS A 117 7.93 -4.64 -14.93
C LYS A 117 7.96 -5.59 -13.74
N LEU A 118 7.68 -6.87 -13.98
CA LEU A 118 7.91 -7.97 -13.03
C LEU A 118 9.40 -8.09 -12.71
#